data_AF-A0A955WVL7-F1
#
_entry.id   AF-A0A955WVL7-F1
#
_cell.length_a   1.000
_cell.length_b   1.000
_cell.length_c   1.000
_cell.angle_alpha   90.00
_cell.angle_beta   90.00
_cell.angle_gamma   90.00
#
_symmetry.space_group_name_H-M   'P 1'
#
loop_
_entity.id
_entity.type
_entity.pdbx_description
1 polymer ?
#
loop_
_entity_poly.entity_id
_entity_poly.type
_entity_poly.pdbx_seq_one_letter_code
_entity_poly.pdbx_strand_id
1 'polypeptide(L)'
;LYTSKSGEVGDPDKPVADAVREVWASVWSYRAFEERTYRSIDHLAVGMALLVHRSFPDEAANGVALTNNPFDPSGLEPAFYVNVQRGETSVVSPPAGTTTDQFLYFFDRADQPITYLSHSNQLPEGQAAVLSAAQVFALGQALAGIRAHFAQAYAPGAGAESPWWAMDVEFKFDGAPGEVPQLYIKQARPYR
;
A
#
# COMPACT_ATOMS: atom_id res chain seq x y z
N LEU A 1 -4.56 6.11 13.03
CA LEU A 1 -4.63 6.61 14.43
C LEU A 1 -3.54 7.65 14.64
N TYR A 2 -2.29 7.27 14.40
CA TYR A 2 -1.14 8.17 14.41
C TYR A 2 -0.99 8.93 13.09
N THR A 3 -0.25 10.03 13.12
CA THR A 3 0.00 10.90 11.97
C THR A 3 1.37 10.61 11.38
N SER A 4 1.49 10.70 10.06
CA SER A 4 2.78 10.75 9.35
C SER A 4 3.09 12.18 8.92
N LYS A 5 4.36 12.57 8.95
CA LYS A 5 4.80 13.91 8.53
C LYS A 5 6.08 13.85 7.71
N SER A 6 6.17 14.78 6.77
CA SER A 6 7.38 15.03 5.98
C SER A 6 8.17 16.16 6.62
N GLY A 7 9.49 16.06 6.58
CA GLY A 7 10.42 17.14 6.91
C GLY A 7 11.51 17.20 5.85
N GLU A 8 12.09 18.38 5.65
CA GLU A 8 13.05 18.65 4.59
C GLU A 8 14.35 19.22 5.18
N VAL A 9 15.48 18.62 4.78
CA VAL A 9 16.79 19.02 5.33
C VAL A 9 17.17 20.38 4.76
N GLY A 10 17.33 21.37 5.63
CA GLY A 10 17.70 22.72 5.25
C GLY A 10 16.51 23.64 4.90
N ASP A 11 15.28 23.12 4.91
CA ASP A 11 14.07 23.94 4.80
C ASP A 11 13.67 24.45 6.20
N PRO A 12 13.75 25.77 6.47
CA PRO A 12 13.36 26.33 7.75
C PRO A 12 11.85 26.26 8.01
N ASP A 13 11.02 26.13 6.97
CA ASP A 13 9.56 26.04 7.09
C ASP A 13 9.08 24.60 7.30
N LYS A 14 9.94 23.60 7.02
CA LYS A 14 9.65 22.17 7.26
C LYS A 14 10.79 21.45 8.00
N PRO A 15 11.16 21.87 9.23
CA PRO A 15 12.27 21.24 9.94
C PRO A 15 11.98 19.76 10.24
N VAL A 16 12.95 18.88 9.97
CA VAL A 16 12.86 17.45 10.31
C VAL A 16 12.55 17.24 11.80
N ALA A 17 13.11 18.08 12.67
CA ALA A 17 12.85 18.01 14.11
C ALA A 17 11.37 18.23 14.46
N ASP A 18 10.68 19.11 13.73
CA ASP A 18 9.26 19.38 13.98
C ASP A 18 8.39 18.26 13.43
N ALA A 19 8.72 17.71 12.25
CA ALA A 19 8.06 16.51 11.75
C ALA A 19 8.16 15.34 12.76
N VAL A 20 9.34 15.10 13.35
CA VAL A 20 9.55 14.08 14.38
C VAL A 20 8.70 14.35 15.63
N ARG A 21 8.70 15.59 16.12
CA ARG A 21 7.89 15.98 17.30
C ARG A 21 6.40 15.81 17.05
N GLU A 22 5.90 16.19 15.87
CA GLU A 22 4.49 16.04 15.50
C GLU A 22 4.07 14.57 15.44
N VAL A 23 4.90 13.69 14.87
CA VAL A 23 4.59 12.26 14.85
C VAL A 23 4.54 11.70 16.27
N TRP A 24 5.53 12.01 17.13
CA TRP A 24 5.49 11.57 18.53
C TRP A 24 4.29 12.15 19.29
N ALA A 25 3.96 13.42 19.08
CA ALA A 25 2.79 14.04 19.70
C ALA A 25 1.48 13.35 19.29
N SER A 26 1.41 12.76 18.10
CA SER A 26 0.21 12.07 17.62
C SER A 26 -0.21 10.88 18.48
N VAL A 27 0.69 10.31 19.29
CA VAL A 27 0.34 9.29 20.30
C VAL A 27 -0.66 9.83 21.32
N TRP A 28 -0.63 11.13 21.61
CA TRP A 28 -1.50 11.81 22.56
C TRP A 28 -2.73 12.45 21.92
N SER A 29 -2.97 12.21 20.63
CA SER A 29 -4.24 12.63 20.00
C SER A 29 -5.43 11.98 20.73
N TYR A 30 -6.56 12.69 20.82
CA TYR A 30 -7.75 12.21 21.53
C TYR A 30 -8.15 10.78 21.09
N ARG A 31 -8.20 10.56 19.77
CA ARG A 31 -8.53 9.24 19.22
C ARG A 31 -7.53 8.15 19.63
N ALA A 32 -6.23 8.44 19.60
CA ALA A 32 -5.22 7.46 19.99
C ALA A 32 -5.23 7.17 21.51
N PHE A 33 -5.49 8.19 22.33
CA PHE A 33 -5.66 8.05 23.76
C PHE A 33 -6.85 7.14 24.10
N GLU A 34 -8.03 7.46 23.56
CA GLU A 34 -9.26 6.68 23.78
C GLU A 34 -9.11 5.21 23.35
N GLU A 35 -8.47 4.94 22.22
CA GLU A 35 -8.19 3.56 21.77
C GLU A 35 -7.30 2.79 22.76
N ARG A 36 -6.31 3.45 23.37
CA ARG A 36 -5.48 2.82 24.41
C ARG A 36 -6.29 2.57 25.69
N THR A 37 -7.12 3.51 26.11
CA THR A 37 -8.03 3.33 27.25
C THR A 37 -8.97 2.15 27.00
N TYR A 38 -9.61 2.10 25.83
CA TYR A 38 -10.50 1.02 25.43
C TYR A 38 -9.81 -0.35 25.44
N ARG A 39 -8.53 -0.41 25.04
CA ARG A 39 -7.71 -1.63 25.07
C ARG A 39 -7.00 -1.87 26.40
N SER A 40 -7.26 -1.08 27.44
CA SER A 40 -6.64 -1.17 28.76
C SER A 40 -5.10 -1.13 28.72
N ILE A 41 -4.53 -0.34 27.82
CA ILE A 41 -3.09 -0.10 27.72
C ILE A 41 -2.72 1.08 28.63
N ASP A 42 -1.76 0.89 29.53
CA ASP A 42 -1.21 1.97 30.36
C ASP A 42 -0.62 3.07 29.47
N HIS A 43 -1.12 4.30 29.64
CA HIS A 43 -0.69 5.45 28.86
C HIS A 43 0.77 5.83 29.10
N LEU A 44 1.35 5.51 30.26
CA LEU A 44 2.76 5.79 30.56
C LEU A 44 3.72 4.68 30.10
N ALA A 45 3.19 3.51 29.76
CA ALA A 45 3.97 2.40 29.22
C ALA A 45 4.13 2.45 27.70
N VAL A 46 3.54 3.44 27.01
CA VAL A 46 3.57 3.53 25.55
C VAL A 46 4.96 3.94 25.04
N GLY A 47 5.47 3.20 24.06
CA GLY A 47 6.64 3.56 23.27
C GLY A 47 6.28 3.70 21.80
N MET A 48 6.78 4.73 21.13
CA MET A 48 6.57 4.95 19.70
C MET A 48 7.90 4.93 18.94
N ALA A 49 8.10 3.90 18.14
CA ALA A 49 9.17 3.86 17.15
C ALA A 49 8.81 4.75 15.95
N LEU A 50 9.82 5.36 15.33
CA LEU A 50 9.67 6.13 14.10
C LEU A 50 10.37 5.38 12.96
N LEU A 51 9.63 5.15 11.88
CA LEU A 51 10.21 4.76 10.60
C LEU A 51 10.44 6.02 9.77
N VAL A 52 11.69 6.28 9.42
CA VAL A 52 12.08 7.40 8.56
C VAL A 52 12.54 6.84 7.22
N HIS A 53 11.95 7.32 6.15
CA HIS A 53 12.32 6.97 4.78
C HIS A 53 12.29 8.22 3.91
N ARG A 54 12.96 8.16 2.76
CA ARG A 54 12.93 9.26 1.77
C ARG A 54 11.49 9.57 1.36
N SER A 55 11.15 10.83 1.17
CA SER A 55 9.88 11.20 0.55
C SER A 55 9.90 10.83 -0.95
N PHE A 56 8.70 10.75 -1.53
CA PHE A 56 8.49 10.48 -2.95
C PHE A 56 7.71 11.67 -3.51
N PRO A 57 8.34 12.84 -3.72
CA PRO A 57 7.67 13.94 -4.39
C PRO A 57 7.47 13.58 -5.86
N ASP A 58 6.31 13.94 -6.43
CA ASP A 58 5.99 13.77 -7.85
C ASP A 58 6.04 12.31 -8.35
N GLU A 59 5.49 11.38 -7.58
CA GLU A 59 5.47 9.97 -7.96
C GLU A 59 4.74 9.70 -9.28
N ALA A 60 5.17 8.64 -9.99
CA ALA A 60 4.49 8.22 -11.21
C ALA A 60 3.14 7.56 -10.91
N ALA A 61 3.09 6.74 -9.85
CA ALA A 61 1.86 6.10 -9.39
C ALA A 61 1.94 5.67 -7.92
N ASN A 62 0.82 5.77 -7.19
CA ASN A 62 0.61 5.14 -5.90
C ASN A 62 -0.44 4.04 -5.99
N GLY A 63 -0.28 2.99 -5.18
CA GLY A 63 -1.28 1.94 -5.11
C GLY A 63 -1.25 1.12 -3.83
N VAL A 64 -2.32 0.37 -3.66
CA VAL A 64 -2.46 -0.69 -2.67
C VAL A 64 -2.76 -2.00 -3.38
N ALA A 65 -2.27 -3.10 -2.83
CA ALA A 65 -2.48 -4.42 -3.38
C ALA A 65 -2.74 -5.45 -2.28
N LEU A 66 -3.61 -6.42 -2.57
CA LEU A 66 -3.76 -7.61 -1.77
C LEU A 66 -3.03 -8.77 -2.46
N THR A 67 -2.26 -9.53 -1.70
CA THR A 67 -1.55 -10.70 -2.23
C THR A 67 -2.46 -11.91 -2.49
N ASN A 68 -3.78 -11.73 -2.45
CA ASN A 68 -4.76 -12.74 -2.77
C ASN A 68 -6.06 -12.09 -3.29
N ASN A 69 -6.93 -12.89 -3.91
CA ASN A 69 -8.13 -12.43 -4.58
C ASN A 69 -9.25 -12.23 -3.54
N PRO A 70 -9.66 -10.99 -3.21
CA PRO A 70 -10.70 -10.75 -2.21
C PRO A 70 -12.10 -11.19 -2.67
N PHE A 71 -12.28 -11.48 -3.96
CA PHE A 71 -13.54 -11.93 -4.54
C PHE A 71 -13.65 -13.45 -4.64
N ASP A 72 -12.59 -14.19 -4.30
CA ASP A 72 -12.61 -15.65 -4.18
C ASP A 72 -12.19 -16.10 -2.77
N PRO A 73 -13.13 -16.11 -1.80
CA PRO A 73 -12.86 -16.59 -0.45
C PRO A 73 -12.49 -18.08 -0.36
N SER A 74 -12.74 -18.86 -1.42
CA SER A 74 -12.36 -20.27 -1.45
C SER A 74 -10.86 -20.47 -1.68
N GLY A 75 -10.18 -19.46 -2.26
CA GLY A 75 -8.75 -19.51 -2.58
C GLY A 75 -8.40 -20.46 -3.73
N LEU A 76 -9.39 -20.91 -4.53
CA LEU A 76 -9.19 -21.80 -5.66
C LEU A 76 -8.57 -21.08 -6.87
N GLU A 77 -8.86 -19.79 -7.01
CA GLU A 77 -8.36 -18.91 -8.06
C GLU A 77 -7.60 -17.70 -7.46
N PRO A 78 -6.41 -17.94 -6.88
CA PRO A 78 -5.61 -16.88 -6.30
C PRO A 78 -5.14 -15.90 -7.39
N ALA A 79 -5.33 -14.62 -7.12
CA ALA A 79 -4.83 -13.51 -7.92
C ALA A 79 -4.39 -12.39 -6.99
N PHE A 80 -3.54 -11.50 -7.47
CA PHE A 80 -3.30 -10.24 -6.79
C PHE A 80 -4.39 -9.25 -7.16
N TYR A 81 -5.04 -8.66 -6.16
CA TYR A 81 -5.88 -7.50 -6.38
C TYR A 81 -5.02 -6.25 -6.27
N VAL A 82 -5.11 -5.34 -7.24
CA VAL A 82 -4.34 -4.10 -7.26
C VAL A 82 -5.29 -2.94 -7.49
N ASN A 83 -5.14 -1.87 -6.71
CA ASN A 83 -5.80 -0.59 -6.89
C ASN A 83 -4.71 0.50 -6.98
N VAL A 84 -4.64 1.19 -8.11
CA VAL A 84 -3.52 2.10 -8.44
C VAL A 84 -4.01 3.37 -9.14
N GLN A 85 -3.35 4.49 -8.85
CA GLN A 85 -3.63 5.79 -9.43
C GLN A 85 -2.34 6.52 -9.80
N ARG A 86 -2.41 7.34 -10.85
CA ARG A 86 -1.34 8.22 -11.29
C ARG A 86 -1.11 9.36 -10.27
N GLY A 87 0.16 9.69 -10.04
CA GLY A 87 0.52 10.79 -9.12
C GLY A 87 0.17 10.46 -7.67
N GLU A 88 -0.09 11.50 -6.86
CA GLU A 88 -0.35 11.40 -5.42
C GLU A 88 -1.86 11.36 -5.08
N THR A 89 -2.74 11.21 -6.07
CA THR A 89 -4.18 11.09 -5.81
C THR A 89 -4.44 9.80 -5.03
N SER A 90 -5.08 9.93 -3.87
CA SER A 90 -5.37 8.81 -2.97
C SER A 90 -6.20 7.71 -3.64
N VAL A 91 -5.73 6.47 -3.58
CA VAL A 91 -6.49 5.28 -4.00
C VAL A 91 -7.44 4.75 -2.91
N VAL A 92 -7.13 5.01 -1.64
CA VAL A 92 -7.90 4.51 -0.48
C VAL A 92 -9.07 5.41 -0.11
N SER A 93 -8.96 6.70 -0.43
CA SER A 93 -10.00 7.71 -0.22
C SER A 93 -9.94 8.72 -1.37
N PRO A 94 -10.31 8.29 -2.58
CA PRO A 94 -10.25 9.16 -3.75
C PRO A 94 -11.25 10.32 -3.61
N PRO A 95 -10.93 11.52 -4.15
CA PRO A 95 -11.89 12.61 -4.28
C PRO A 95 -13.16 12.17 -5.02
N ALA A 96 -14.30 12.78 -4.71
CA ALA A 96 -15.56 12.46 -5.37
C ALA A 96 -15.43 12.58 -6.90
N GLY A 97 -15.90 11.56 -7.63
CA GLY A 97 -15.82 11.49 -9.09
C GLY A 97 -14.48 11.02 -9.65
N THR A 98 -13.48 10.71 -8.81
CA THR A 98 -12.23 10.09 -9.25
C THR A 98 -12.37 8.57 -9.28
N THR A 99 -11.98 7.93 -10.39
CA THR A 99 -11.86 6.47 -10.51
C THR A 99 -10.40 6.07 -10.60
N THR A 100 -10.08 4.83 -10.23
CA THR A 100 -8.73 4.27 -10.25
C THR A 100 -8.67 3.03 -11.13
N ASP A 101 -7.47 2.64 -11.53
CA ASP A 101 -7.26 1.31 -12.10
C ASP A 101 -7.40 0.30 -10.97
N GLN A 102 -8.35 -0.62 -11.12
CA GLN A 102 -8.52 -1.75 -10.22
C GLN A 102 -8.52 -3.02 -11.04
N PHE A 103 -7.68 -3.99 -10.69
CA PHE A 103 -7.56 -5.21 -11.47
C PHE A 103 -7.17 -6.43 -10.65
N LEU A 104 -7.50 -7.59 -11.18
CA LEU A 104 -6.99 -8.89 -10.75
C LEU A 104 -5.84 -9.32 -11.67
N TYR A 105 -4.75 -9.74 -11.05
CA TYR A 105 -3.57 -10.25 -11.74
C TYR A 105 -3.26 -11.68 -11.28
N PHE A 106 -3.56 -12.65 -12.15
CA PHE A 106 -3.33 -14.08 -11.92
C PHE A 106 -1.85 -14.44 -12.13
N PHE A 107 -0.97 -13.85 -11.34
CA PHE A 107 0.49 -13.90 -11.52
C PHE A 107 1.08 -15.31 -11.62
N ASP A 108 0.54 -16.26 -10.86
CA ASP A 108 1.03 -17.65 -10.85
C ASP A 108 0.49 -18.50 -12.02
N ARG A 109 -0.40 -17.94 -12.86
CA ARG A 109 -0.96 -18.62 -14.03
C ARG A 109 -0.41 -17.96 -15.29
N ALA A 110 0.37 -18.72 -16.06
CA ALA A 110 0.85 -18.27 -17.36
C ALA A 110 -0.33 -17.92 -18.28
N ASP A 111 -0.12 -16.92 -19.15
CA ASP A 111 -1.01 -16.51 -20.22
C ASP A 111 -2.42 -16.06 -19.81
N GLN A 112 -2.66 -15.80 -18.52
CA GLN A 112 -3.89 -15.16 -18.07
C GLN A 112 -3.81 -13.64 -18.26
N PRO A 113 -4.78 -13.02 -18.95
CA PRO A 113 -4.84 -11.58 -19.07
C PRO A 113 -5.12 -10.93 -17.72
N ILE A 114 -4.72 -9.67 -17.57
CA ILE A 114 -5.13 -8.83 -16.44
C ILE A 114 -6.63 -8.55 -16.57
N THR A 115 -7.40 -8.80 -15.51
CA THR A 115 -8.84 -8.53 -15.48
C THR A 115 -9.09 -7.20 -14.78
N TYR A 116 -9.38 -6.15 -15.55
CA TYR A 116 -9.75 -4.85 -14.99
C TYR A 116 -11.20 -4.83 -14.51
N LEU A 117 -11.39 -4.32 -13.30
CA LEU A 117 -12.68 -4.04 -12.66
C LEU A 117 -13.10 -2.59 -12.87
N SER A 118 -12.11 -1.69 -12.90
CA SER A 118 -12.29 -0.27 -13.25
C SER A 118 -11.00 0.29 -13.85
N HIS A 119 -11.15 1.41 -14.57
CA HIS A 119 -10.03 2.18 -15.09
C HIS A 119 -10.00 3.58 -14.49
N SER A 120 -8.80 4.14 -14.36
CA SER A 120 -8.58 5.51 -13.92
C SER A 120 -9.08 6.52 -14.96
N ASN A 121 -9.76 7.56 -14.48
CA ASN A 121 -10.17 8.70 -15.28
C ASN A 121 -9.16 9.87 -15.25
N GLN A 122 -7.96 9.64 -14.71
CA GLN A 122 -6.88 10.65 -14.60
C GLN A 122 -5.70 10.35 -15.54
N LEU A 123 -5.88 9.44 -16.50
CA LEU A 123 -4.85 9.08 -17.46
C LEU A 123 -4.73 10.14 -18.57
N PRO A 124 -3.51 10.45 -19.02
CA PRO A 124 -3.28 11.21 -20.25
C PRO A 124 -3.96 10.58 -21.46
N GLU A 125 -4.29 11.40 -22.47
CA GLU A 125 -4.84 10.92 -23.73
C GLU A 125 -3.92 9.88 -24.38
N GLY A 126 -4.49 8.76 -24.82
CA GLY A 126 -3.75 7.65 -25.43
C GLY A 126 -3.15 6.65 -24.43
N GLN A 127 -3.23 6.89 -23.12
CA GLN A 127 -2.80 5.93 -22.10
C GLN A 127 -3.98 5.09 -21.60
N ALA A 128 -3.89 3.77 -21.74
CA ALA A 128 -4.98 2.84 -21.41
C ALA A 128 -4.97 2.33 -19.96
N ALA A 129 -3.84 2.43 -19.26
CA ALA A 129 -3.68 1.98 -17.88
C ALA A 129 -2.60 2.80 -17.16
N VAL A 130 -2.69 2.87 -15.83
CA VAL A 130 -1.74 3.57 -14.95
C VAL A 130 -0.37 2.89 -14.99
N LEU A 131 -0.35 1.55 -14.90
CA LEU A 131 0.89 0.77 -14.93
C LEU A 131 1.10 0.12 -16.30
N SER A 132 2.33 0.17 -16.80
CA SER A 132 2.75 -0.62 -17.95
C SER A 132 2.81 -2.12 -17.61
N ALA A 133 2.78 -2.99 -18.63
CA ALA A 133 2.89 -4.44 -18.44
C ALA A 133 4.18 -4.84 -17.68
N ALA A 134 5.30 -4.16 -17.95
CA ALA A 134 6.55 -4.40 -17.25
C ALA A 134 6.47 -4.02 -15.75
N GLN A 135 5.79 -2.91 -15.43
CA GLN A 135 5.56 -2.50 -14.04
C GLN A 135 4.60 -3.44 -13.32
N VAL A 136 3.53 -3.90 -13.98
CA VAL A 136 2.62 -4.90 -13.40
C VAL A 136 3.36 -6.20 -13.10
N PHE A 137 4.24 -6.66 -14.01
CA PHE A 137 5.06 -7.85 -13.77
C PHE A 137 6.03 -7.68 -12.59
N ALA A 138 6.73 -6.54 -12.52
CA ALA A 138 7.63 -6.23 -11.40
C ALA A 138 6.88 -6.18 -10.06
N LEU A 139 5.68 -5.59 -10.05
CA LEU A 139 4.79 -5.60 -8.89
C LEU A 139 4.38 -7.03 -8.51
N GLY A 140 3.99 -7.85 -9.49
CA GLY A 140 3.66 -9.26 -9.26
C GLY A 140 4.80 -10.04 -8.61
N GLN A 141 6.04 -9.87 -9.09
CA GLN A 141 7.22 -10.49 -8.47
C GLN A 141 7.40 -10.08 -7.01
N ALA A 142 7.25 -8.79 -6.71
CA ALA A 142 7.36 -8.27 -5.33
C ALA A 142 6.25 -8.82 -4.43
N LEU A 143 4.99 -8.81 -4.89
CA LEU A 143 3.84 -9.32 -4.14
C LEU A 143 3.96 -10.83 -3.88
N ALA A 144 4.44 -11.60 -4.86
CA ALA A 144 4.73 -13.03 -4.69
C ALA A 144 5.81 -13.27 -3.64
N GLY A 145 6.90 -12.49 -3.66
CA GLY A 145 7.96 -12.56 -2.66
C GLY A 145 7.48 -12.22 -1.25
N ILE A 146 6.70 -11.15 -1.10
CA ILE A 146 6.09 -10.75 0.18
C ILE A 146 5.17 -11.85 0.71
N ARG A 147 4.28 -12.38 -0.14
CA ARG A 147 3.38 -13.48 0.22
C ARG A 147 4.19 -14.71 0.66
N ALA A 148 5.19 -15.12 -0.10
CA ALA A 148 6.01 -16.28 0.26
C ALA A 148 6.75 -16.09 1.60
N HIS A 149 7.32 -14.92 1.84
CA HIS A 149 8.02 -14.61 3.09
C HIS A 149 7.09 -14.68 4.30
N PHE A 150 5.91 -14.09 4.20
CA PHE A 150 4.97 -13.98 5.31
C PHE A 150 4.05 -15.19 5.50
N ALA A 151 4.06 -16.15 4.56
CA ALA A 151 3.29 -17.37 4.67
C ALA A 151 3.59 -18.15 5.95
N GLN A 152 4.84 -18.18 6.40
CA GLN A 152 5.22 -18.87 7.64
C GLN A 152 4.49 -18.31 8.88
N ALA A 153 4.18 -17.02 8.89
CA ALA A 153 3.56 -16.35 10.03
C ALA A 153 2.03 -16.30 9.93
N TYR A 154 1.48 -16.17 8.72
CA TYR A 154 0.07 -15.82 8.53
C TYR A 154 -0.71 -16.77 7.62
N ALA A 155 -0.05 -17.67 6.87
CA ALA A 155 -0.80 -18.64 6.08
C ALA A 155 -1.53 -19.63 7.00
N PRO A 156 -2.83 -19.87 6.77
CA PRO A 156 -3.55 -20.94 7.45
C PRO A 156 -2.89 -22.29 7.19
N GLY A 157 -2.86 -23.14 8.21
CA GLY A 157 -2.38 -24.52 8.07
C GLY A 157 -3.26 -25.34 7.13
N ALA A 158 -2.74 -26.48 6.67
CA ALA A 158 -3.50 -27.42 5.86
C ALA A 158 -4.79 -27.85 6.60
N GLY A 159 -5.93 -27.76 5.92
CA GLY A 159 -7.25 -28.12 6.49
C GLY A 159 -7.91 -27.04 7.33
N ALA A 160 -7.38 -25.81 7.36
CA ALA A 160 -8.06 -24.68 8.01
C ALA A 160 -9.44 -24.43 7.38
N GLU A 161 -10.44 -24.13 8.22
CA GLU A 161 -11.81 -23.81 7.79
C GLU A 161 -11.86 -22.59 6.86
N SER A 162 -10.94 -21.64 7.04
CA SER A 162 -10.72 -20.51 6.15
C SER A 162 -9.29 -20.56 5.61
N PRO A 163 -9.09 -21.08 4.38
CA PRO A 163 -7.76 -21.13 3.76
C PRO A 163 -7.33 -19.76 3.21
N TRP A 164 -8.26 -18.79 3.14
CA TRP A 164 -8.00 -17.48 2.57
C TRP A 164 -7.23 -16.59 3.54
N TRP A 165 -6.15 -16.01 3.03
CA TRP A 165 -5.35 -15.00 3.72
C TRP A 165 -4.64 -14.13 2.67
N ALA A 166 -4.21 -12.94 3.07
CA ALA A 166 -3.44 -12.04 2.23
C ALA A 166 -2.56 -11.11 3.06
N MET A 167 -1.55 -10.54 2.41
CA MET A 167 -0.90 -9.31 2.85
C MET A 167 -1.53 -8.13 2.11
N ASP A 168 -1.79 -7.05 2.84
CA ASP A 168 -2.14 -5.72 2.35
C ASP A 168 -0.84 -4.91 2.18
N VAL A 169 -0.56 -4.53 0.94
CA VAL A 169 0.73 -3.96 0.52
C VAL A 169 0.52 -2.57 -0.07
N GLU A 170 1.18 -1.58 0.49
CA GLU A 170 1.27 -0.23 -0.07
C GLU A 170 2.54 -0.10 -0.91
N PHE A 171 2.41 0.40 -2.13
CA PHE A 171 3.52 0.57 -3.05
C PHE A 171 3.46 1.90 -3.81
N LYS A 172 4.60 2.29 -4.36
CA LYS A 172 4.74 3.43 -5.27
C LYS A 172 5.62 3.05 -6.46
N PHE A 173 5.40 3.71 -7.59
CA PHE A 173 6.36 3.79 -8.69
C PHE A 173 6.92 5.20 -8.75
N ASP A 174 8.24 5.32 -8.68
CA ASP A 174 8.93 6.60 -8.59
C ASP A 174 10.25 6.59 -9.37
N GLY A 175 10.63 7.73 -9.94
CA GLY A 175 11.84 7.90 -10.74
C GLY A 175 12.05 9.36 -11.10
N ALA A 176 13.30 9.76 -11.35
CA ALA A 176 13.57 11.13 -11.75
C ALA A 176 12.93 11.43 -13.14
N PRO A 177 12.68 12.71 -13.48
CA PRO A 177 12.16 13.07 -14.80
C PRO A 177 12.99 12.46 -15.94
N GLY A 178 12.35 11.65 -16.78
CA GLY A 178 13.00 10.95 -17.90
C GLY A 178 13.53 9.55 -17.57
N GLU A 179 13.48 9.11 -16.31
CA GLU A 179 13.78 7.74 -15.91
C GLU A 179 12.55 6.83 -15.99
N VAL A 180 12.78 5.52 -16.12
CA VAL A 180 11.72 4.53 -15.94
C VAL A 180 11.42 4.41 -14.44
N PRO A 181 10.18 4.71 -13.98
CA PRO A 181 9.84 4.63 -12.57
C PRO A 181 10.08 3.24 -11.98
N GLN A 182 10.77 3.18 -10.85
CA GLN A 182 11.07 1.96 -10.12
C GLN A 182 10.02 1.69 -9.04
N LEU A 183 9.80 0.41 -8.74
CA LEU A 183 8.89 -0.03 -7.69
C LEU A 183 9.50 0.17 -6.29
N TYR A 184 8.73 0.75 -5.39
CA TYR A 184 9.02 0.85 -3.96
C TYR A 184 7.87 0.26 -3.15
N ILE A 185 8.19 -0.71 -2.28
CA ILE A 185 7.23 -1.20 -1.28
C ILE A 185 7.36 -0.34 -0.03
N LYS A 186 6.27 0.29 0.39
CA LYS A 186 6.24 1.19 1.55
C LYS A 186 5.84 0.49 2.83
N GLN A 187 4.86 -0.40 2.73
CA GLN A 187 4.30 -1.12 3.87
C GLN A 187 3.74 -2.46 3.40
N ALA A 188 3.87 -3.48 4.23
CA ALA A 188 3.13 -4.73 4.09
C ALA A 188 2.60 -5.15 5.46
N ARG A 189 1.32 -5.50 5.55
CA ARG A 189 0.68 -5.94 6.79
C ARG A 189 -0.31 -7.08 6.51
N PRO A 190 -0.60 -7.95 7.49
CA PRO A 190 -1.65 -8.96 7.32
C PRO A 190 -3.00 -8.30 7.04
N TYR A 191 -3.70 -8.78 6.02
CA TYR A 191 -5.07 -8.40 5.76
C TYR A 191 -6.00 -9.09 6.78
N ARG A 192 -7.00 -8.36 7.29
CA ARG A 192 -7.91 -8.81 8.35
C ARG A 192 -9.36 -8.75 7.89
#